data_AF-A0A2N9AM45-F1
#
_entry.id   AF-A0A2N9AM45-F1
#
_cell.length_a   1.000
_cell.length_b   1.000
_cell.length_c   1.000
_cell.angle_alpha   90.00
_cell.angle_beta   90.00
_cell.angle_gamma   90.00
#
_symmetry.space_group_name_H-M   'P 1'
#
loop_
_entity.id
_entity.type
_entity.pdbx_description
1 polymer ?
#
loop_
_entity_poly.entity_id
_entity_poly.type
_entity_poly.pdbx_seq_one_letter_code
_entity_poly.pdbx_strand_id
1 'polypeptide(L)'
;MASSGGTRSLHPAAQETQFDDGPSRRRRRQLFITTPLSMSLRLTPEQFVIFKAFHLNDLNTGARRFTAPVLLPDMSIGQRICSIEGEVSWSAPQRSRYVVTFTLVVQDW
;
A
#
# COMPACT_ATOMS: atom_id res chain seq x y z
N MET A 1 -23.07 -17.75 -20.98
CA MET A 1 -22.18 -18.90 -21.19
C MET A 1 -20.80 -18.35 -21.50
N ALA A 2 -19.80 -18.63 -20.67
CA ALA A 2 -18.42 -18.14 -20.85
C ALA A 2 -17.47 -19.35 -20.91
N SER A 3 -16.75 -19.48 -22.03
CA SER A 3 -15.73 -20.51 -22.23
C SER A 3 -14.38 -20.01 -21.68
N SER A 4 -13.84 -20.68 -20.67
CA SER A 4 -12.48 -20.49 -20.18
C SER A 4 -11.50 -21.29 -21.03
N GLY A 5 -10.85 -20.62 -21.99
CA GLY A 5 -9.75 -21.18 -22.77
C GLY A 5 -8.41 -21.02 -22.06
N GLY A 6 -7.72 -22.13 -21.84
CA GLY A 6 -6.25 -22.15 -21.68
C GLY A 6 -5.73 -22.46 -20.28
N THR A 7 -5.26 -23.68 -20.11
CA THR A 7 -4.49 -24.18 -18.95
C THR A 7 -3.18 -23.37 -18.83
N ARG A 8 -3.01 -22.64 -17.72
CA ARG A 8 -1.93 -21.65 -17.54
C ARG A 8 -0.68 -22.22 -16.87
N SER A 9 -0.23 -23.41 -17.28
CA SER A 9 0.95 -24.06 -16.69
C SER A 9 1.91 -24.50 -17.78
N LEU A 10 2.85 -23.63 -18.14
CA LEU A 10 3.95 -23.91 -19.10
C LEU A 10 5.14 -24.62 -18.45
N HIS A 11 5.07 -24.96 -17.16
CA HIS A 11 6.15 -25.63 -16.43
C HIS A 11 5.58 -26.74 -15.53
N PRO A 12 6.31 -27.86 -15.35
CA PRO A 12 5.95 -28.85 -14.35
C PRO A 12 5.92 -28.22 -12.95
N ALA A 13 5.02 -28.69 -12.09
CA ALA A 13 4.94 -28.25 -10.70
C ALA A 13 6.30 -28.49 -10.01
N ALA A 14 6.79 -27.48 -9.28
CA ALA A 14 8.05 -27.60 -8.56
C ALA A 14 7.97 -28.79 -7.58
N GLN A 15 8.94 -29.69 -7.66
CA GLN A 15 9.05 -30.84 -6.77
C GLN A 15 9.88 -30.42 -5.55
N GLU A 16 9.25 -30.33 -4.39
CA GLU A 16 9.95 -30.07 -3.12
C GLU A 16 10.88 -31.25 -2.80
N THR A 17 12.18 -30.98 -2.71
CA THR A 17 13.19 -31.98 -2.29
C THR A 17 13.45 -31.90 -0.80
N GLN A 18 13.74 -33.04 -0.17
CA GLN A 18 13.95 -33.26 1.27
C GLN A 18 15.07 -32.44 1.95
N PHE A 19 15.73 -31.52 1.23
CA PHE A 19 16.82 -30.68 1.72
C PHE A 19 16.41 -29.22 1.97
N ASP A 20 15.14 -28.86 1.75
CA ASP A 20 14.63 -27.49 1.96
C ASP A 20 14.24 -27.19 3.42
N ASP A 21 14.51 -28.14 4.34
CA ASP A 21 14.27 -27.98 5.77
C ASP A 21 15.48 -27.30 6.46
N GLY A 22 15.95 -26.20 5.86
CA GLY A 22 16.81 -25.26 6.57
C GLY A 22 16.01 -24.63 7.71
N PRO A 23 16.61 -24.34 8.88
CA PRO A 23 15.88 -23.74 9.98
C PRO A 23 15.15 -22.51 9.45
N SER A 24 13.82 -22.53 9.52
CA SER A 24 13.00 -21.40 9.12
C SER A 24 13.65 -20.15 9.67
N ARG A 25 14.13 -19.26 8.79
CA ARG A 25 14.73 -17.99 9.20
C ARG A 25 13.67 -17.32 10.05
N ARG A 26 13.77 -17.45 11.38
CA ARG A 26 12.96 -16.70 12.34
C ARG A 26 13.32 -15.25 12.08
N ARG A 27 12.53 -14.60 11.23
CA ARG A 27 12.63 -13.17 10.98
C ARG A 27 12.17 -12.49 12.26
N ARG A 28 13.08 -12.34 13.22
CA ARG A 28 12.76 -11.76 14.51
C ARG A 28 12.63 -10.25 14.37
N ARG A 29 11.46 -9.78 14.80
CA ARG A 29 11.10 -8.43 15.26
C ARG A 29 10.98 -7.36 14.18
N GLN A 30 9.73 -7.05 13.87
CA GLN A 30 9.32 -5.68 13.54
C GLN A 30 9.82 -4.80 14.71
N LEU A 31 10.88 -4.01 14.46
CA LEU A 31 11.52 -3.13 15.45
C LEU A 31 10.75 -1.81 15.62
N PHE A 32 9.66 -1.65 14.88
CA PHE A 32 8.87 -0.44 14.77
C PHE A 32 7.41 -0.78 15.02
N ILE A 33 6.71 0.14 15.67
CA ILE A 33 5.27 0.10 15.85
C ILE A 33 4.65 0.64 14.56
N THR A 34 3.55 0.04 14.10
CA THR A 34 2.81 0.56 12.95
C THR A 34 1.45 1.04 13.39
N THR A 35 1.12 2.29 13.08
CA THR A 35 -0.13 2.94 13.45
C THR A 35 -1.00 3.10 12.20
N PRO A 36 -2.13 2.36 12.08
CA PRO A 36 -3.07 2.57 10.98
C PRO A 36 -3.95 3.80 11.24
N LEU A 37 -4.03 4.69 10.26
CA LEU A 37 -4.82 5.91 10.28
C LEU A 37 -5.81 5.91 9.12
N SER A 38 -7.10 6.11 9.43
CA SER A 38 -8.13 6.30 8.40
C SER A 38 -8.03 7.72 7.86
N MET A 39 -7.66 7.86 6.59
CA MET A 39 -7.44 9.15 5.93
C MET A 39 -8.61 9.48 5.00
N SER A 40 -9.04 10.74 5.03
CA SER A 40 -9.96 11.31 4.05
C SER A 40 -9.40 12.63 3.54
N LEU A 41 -8.97 12.65 2.28
CA LEU A 41 -8.39 13.81 1.63
C LEU A 41 -9.42 14.44 0.69
N ARG A 42 -9.58 15.76 0.80
CA ARG A 42 -10.35 16.56 -0.15
C ARG A 42 -9.38 17.23 -1.11
N LEU A 43 -9.44 16.85 -2.37
CA LEU A 43 -8.50 17.25 -3.41
C LEU A 43 -9.21 18.06 -4.50
N THR A 44 -8.49 19.02 -5.07
CA THR A 44 -8.85 19.62 -6.37
C THR A 44 -8.65 18.58 -7.48
N PRO A 45 -9.21 18.81 -8.70
CA PRO A 45 -9.00 17.89 -9.82
C PRO A 45 -7.53 17.67 -10.16
N GLU A 46 -6.71 18.73 -10.13
CA GLU A 46 -5.26 18.65 -10.39
C GLU A 46 -4.54 17.82 -9.33
N GLN A 47 -4.84 18.04 -8.05
CA GLN A 47 -4.28 17.26 -6.95
C GLN A 47 -4.70 15.78 -7.02
N PHE A 48 -5.94 15.51 -7.44
CA PHE A 48 -6.43 14.14 -7.62
C PHE A 48 -5.66 13.41 -8.72
N VAL A 49 -5.36 14.06 -9.84
CA VAL A 49 -4.54 13.47 -10.92
C VAL A 49 -3.14 13.14 -10.41
N ILE A 50 -2.51 14.04 -9.65
CA ILE A 50 -1.19 13.81 -9.03
C ILE A 50 -1.26 12.62 -8.07
N PHE A 51 -2.25 12.58 -7.17
CA PHE A 51 -2.43 11.48 -6.22
C PHE A 51 -2.63 10.14 -6.95
N LYS A 52 -3.46 10.13 -8.00
CA LYS A 52 -3.72 8.92 -8.79
C LYS A 52 -2.46 8.41 -9.48
N ALA A 53 -1.66 9.31 -10.06
CA ALA A 53 -0.38 8.96 -10.68
C ALA A 53 0.60 8.37 -9.64
N PHE A 54 0.73 9.01 -8.48
CA PHE A 54 1.54 8.50 -7.36
C PHE A 54 1.08 7.10 -6.91
N HIS A 55 -0.23 6.91 -6.75
CA HIS A 55 -0.79 5.63 -6.30
C HIS A 55 -0.58 4.50 -7.31
N LEU A 56 -0.84 4.76 -8.60
CA LEU A 56 -0.75 3.73 -9.65
C LEU A 56 0.67 3.45 -10.12
N ASN A 57 1.52 4.47 -10.15
CA ASN A 57 2.87 4.34 -10.69
C ASN A 57 3.86 4.09 -9.57
N ASP A 58 3.92 4.94 -8.54
CA ASP A 58 5.01 4.89 -7.57
C ASP A 58 4.80 3.82 -6.49
N LEU A 59 3.56 3.65 -6.02
CA LEU A 59 3.25 2.66 -4.98
C LEU A 59 3.10 1.24 -5.53
N ASN A 60 2.55 1.08 -6.73
CA ASN A 60 2.31 -0.24 -7.33
C ASN A 60 3.53 -0.86 -8.02
N THR A 61 4.53 -0.07 -8.45
CA THR A 61 5.70 -0.60 -9.17
C THR A 61 6.93 -0.84 -8.30
N GLY A 62 6.92 -0.47 -7.01
CA GLY A 62 8.10 -0.57 -6.18
C GLY A 62 7.82 -0.69 -4.68
N ALA A 63 8.20 0.34 -3.92
CA ALA A 63 8.49 0.22 -2.49
C ALA A 63 7.26 0.12 -1.58
N ARG A 64 6.02 0.33 -2.08
CA ARG A 64 4.76 0.45 -1.30
C ARG A 64 4.85 1.40 -0.09
N ARG A 65 5.93 2.16 0.03
CA ARG A 65 6.33 2.99 1.17
C ARG A 65 6.84 4.31 0.65
N PHE A 66 6.53 5.38 1.36
CA PHE A 66 6.91 6.75 1.03
C PHE A 66 7.12 7.52 2.33
N THR A 67 7.85 8.64 2.26
CA THR A 67 8.04 9.51 3.43
C THR A 67 7.01 10.64 3.38
N ALA A 68 6.33 10.91 4.49
CA ALA A 68 5.38 11.99 4.59
C ALA A 68 5.43 12.69 5.96
N PRO A 69 5.13 14.00 6.02
CA PRO A 69 4.88 14.69 7.27
C PRO A 69 3.56 14.18 7.87
N VAL A 70 3.61 13.67 9.09
CA VAL A 70 2.45 13.22 9.86
C VAL A 70 2.41 13.92 11.21
N LEU A 71 1.20 14.15 11.71
CA LEU A 71 0.99 14.67 13.05
C LEU A 71 1.24 13.54 14.06
N LEU A 72 2.21 13.74 14.94
CA LEU A 72 2.60 12.79 15.97
C LEU A 72 1.72 12.97 17.22
N PRO A 73 1.72 11.98 18.15
CA PRO A 73 0.94 12.08 19.39
C PRO A 73 1.29 13.30 20.27
N ASP A 74 2.49 13.83 20.14
CA ASP A 74 2.95 15.05 20.84
C ASP A 74 2.52 16.36 20.13
N MET A 75 1.64 16.27 19.13
CA MET A 75 1.15 17.38 18.30
C MET A 75 2.21 18.03 17.41
N SER A 76 3.41 17.46 17.31
CA SER A 76 4.44 17.90 16.37
C SER A 76 4.25 17.27 14.98
N ILE A 77 4.78 17.93 13.95
CA ILE A 77 4.82 17.38 12.59
C ILE A 77 6.20 16.74 12.39
N GLY A 78 6.23 15.43 12.18
CA GLY A 78 7.44 14.66 11.91
C GLY A 78 7.39 13.96 10.57
N GLN A 79 8.54 13.80 9.91
CA GLN A 79 8.65 12.92 8.75
C GLN A 79 8.60 11.46 9.23
N ARG A 80 7.71 10.66 8.64
CA ARG A 80 7.60 9.22 8.89
C ARG A 80 7.52 8.44 7.60
N ILE A 81 7.98 7.19 7.67
CA ILE A 81 7.76 6.22 6.60
C ILE A 81 6.31 5.76 6.71
N CYS A 82 5.57 5.96 5.63
CA CYS A 82 4.17 5.61 5.52
C CYS A 82 3.96 4.62 4.38
N SER A 83 2.89 3.85 4.45
CA SER A 83 2.38 3.02 3.35
C SER A 83 0.87 3.16 3.26
N ILE A 84 0.30 2.93 2.08
CA ILE A 84 -1.15 2.79 1.94
C ILE A 84 -1.46 1.30 1.93
N GLU A 85 -2.29 0.84 2.86
CA GLU A 85 -2.77 -0.53 2.90
C GLU A 85 -4.26 -0.62 2.57
N GLY A 86 -4.64 -1.71 1.90
CA GLY A 86 -6.00 -1.96 1.46
C GLY A 86 -6.37 -1.21 0.18
N GLU A 87 -7.67 -1.06 -0.03
CA GLU A 87 -8.22 -0.39 -1.21
C GLU A 87 -8.28 1.12 -1.01
N VAL A 88 -7.89 1.87 -2.05
CA VAL A 88 -8.09 3.31 -2.11
C VAL A 88 -9.43 3.56 -2.79
N SER A 89 -10.34 4.19 -2.06
CA SER A 89 -11.65 4.59 -2.59
C SER A 89 -11.63 6.08 -2.93
N TRP A 90 -12.34 6.47 -3.99
CA TRP A 90 -12.53 7.88 -4.32
C TRP A 90 -13.96 8.16 -4.80
N SER A 91 -14.41 9.39 -4.55
CA SER A 91 -15.68 9.91 -5.03
C SER A 91 -15.52 11.35 -5.54
N ALA A 92 -16.38 11.76 -6.46
CA ALA A 92 -16.40 13.12 -6.99
C ALA A 92 -17.77 13.75 -6.72
N PRO A 93 -18.06 14.14 -5.46
CA PRO A 93 -19.37 14.69 -5.09
C PRO A 93 -19.69 15.99 -5.84
N GLN A 94 -18.67 16.71 -6.31
CA GLN A 94 -18.80 17.90 -7.14
C GLN A 94 -17.73 17.84 -8.24
N ARG A 95 -17.99 18.42 -9.42
CA ARG A 95 -17.03 18.40 -10.55
C ARG A 95 -15.64 18.97 -10.21
N SER A 96 -15.57 19.85 -9.23
CA SER A 96 -14.32 20.51 -8.79
C SER A 96 -13.76 19.94 -7.49
N ARG A 97 -14.31 18.86 -6.94
CA ARG A 97 -13.88 18.29 -5.66
C ARG A 97 -13.89 16.78 -5.69
N TYR A 98 -12.74 16.20 -5.41
CA TYR A 98 -12.56 14.77 -5.22
C TYR A 98 -12.33 14.48 -3.74
N VAL A 99 -12.93 13.40 -3.26
CA VAL A 99 -12.68 12.87 -1.92
C VAL A 99 -12.01 11.52 -2.09
N VAL A 100 -10.83 11.36 -1.51
CA VAL A 100 -10.06 10.12 -1.53
C VAL A 100 -9.96 9.59 -0.12
N THR A 101 -10.28 8.32 0.07
CA THR A 101 -10.32 7.63 1.36
C THR A 101 -9.47 6.37 1.32
N PHE A 102 -8.58 6.22 2.30
CA PHE A 102 -7.65 5.09 2.37
C PHE A 102 -7.10 4.94 3.79
N THR A 103 -6.46 3.79 4.06
CA THR A 103 -5.75 3.55 5.31
C THR A 103 -4.27 3.86 5.12
N LEU A 104 -3.79 4.87 5.85
CA LEU A 104 -2.37 5.21 5.93
C LEU A 104 -1.75 4.46 7.11
N VAL A 105 -0.78 3.60 6.84
CA VAL A 105 0.00 2.92 7.88
C VAL A 105 1.29 3.69 8.10
N VAL A 106 1.44 4.25 9.29
CA VAL A 106 2.63 5.01 9.71
C VAL A 106 3.58 4.09 10.46
N GLN A 107 4.86 4.10 10.12
CA GLN A 107 5.90 3.40 10.87
C GLN A 107 6.50 4.33 11.92
N ASP A 108 6.24 4.03 13.19
CA ASP A 108 6.77 4.71 14.37
C ASP A 108 7.92 3.90 14.98
N TRP A 109 9.02 4.58 15.31
CA TRP A 109 10.23 3.99 15.90
C TRP A 109 10.33 4.23 17.40
#